data_AF-A0A820QL80-F1
#
_entry.id   AF-A0A820QL80-F1
#
_cell.length_a   1.000
_cell.length_b   1.000
_cell.length_c   1.000
_cell.angle_alpha   90.00
_cell.angle_beta   90.00
_cell.angle_gamma   90.00
#
_symmetry.space_group_name_H-M   'P 1'
#
loop_
_entity.id
_entity.type
_entity.pdbx_description
1 polymer ?
#
loop_
_entity_poly.entity_id
_entity_poly.type
_entity_poly.pdbx_seq_one_letter_code
_entity_poly.pdbx_strand_id
1 'polypeptide(L)'
;MSSTCSFINTKTKFGWDTKENENPLVVMLRPMILNMMGKSDDKAVINEAKRRFQCHLNGDLIDPNIREAVYAICSRYGDESTQEELRKLYKAADMTEEKVRLLRAMGQSVDPNIIEKTLQFIFESDDVRMQDSPLGLVGCTSSRIGRDIAWKFLQNDWLKLA
;
A
#
# COMPACT_ATOMS: atom_id res chain seq x y z
N MET A 1 5.32 25.86 -14.56
CA MET A 1 3.95 25.58 -15.07
C MET A 1 3.55 24.22 -14.51
N SER A 2 3.00 24.21 -13.30
CA SER A 2 2.60 22.98 -12.62
C SER A 2 1.24 22.56 -13.15
N SER A 3 1.20 21.45 -13.86
CA SER A 3 -0.03 20.85 -14.37
C SER A 3 -0.88 20.39 -13.20
N THR A 4 -1.90 21.17 -12.85
CA THR A 4 -2.93 20.77 -11.89
C THR A 4 -3.69 19.58 -12.43
N CYS A 5 -3.38 18.40 -11.89
CA CYS A 5 -4.17 17.20 -12.11
C CYS A 5 -5.61 17.44 -11.66
N SER A 6 -6.50 17.63 -12.64
CA SER A 6 -7.91 17.94 -12.39
C SER A 6 -8.65 16.76 -11.78
N PHE A 7 -9.48 17.07 -10.79
CA PHE A 7 -10.24 16.15 -9.94
C PHE A 7 -11.27 15.33 -10.74
N ILE A 8 -11.18 13.99 -10.65
CA ILE A 8 -12.27 13.10 -11.08
C ILE A 8 -13.25 12.93 -9.91
N ASN A 9 -14.47 13.38 -10.13
CA ASN A 9 -15.59 13.34 -9.18
C ASN A 9 -16.03 11.88 -8.95
N THR A 10 -15.42 11.20 -7.99
CA THR A 10 -15.88 9.88 -7.55
C THR A 10 -17.11 10.06 -6.66
N LYS A 11 -18.22 9.41 -7.04
CA LYS A 11 -19.58 9.54 -6.48
C LYS A 11 -19.74 9.05 -5.03
N THR A 12 -18.75 9.25 -4.17
CA THR A 12 -18.83 8.91 -2.76
C THR A 12 -18.94 10.18 -1.93
N LYS A 13 -19.85 10.18 -0.96
CA LYS A 13 -20.07 11.28 -0.01
C LYS A 13 -18.78 11.72 0.71
N PHE A 14 -17.79 10.84 0.74
CA PHE A 14 -16.46 11.04 1.31
C PHE A 14 -15.54 11.72 0.28
N GLY A 15 -15.37 11.17 -0.94
CA GLY A 15 -14.41 11.68 -1.92
C GLY A 15 -12.97 11.32 -1.56
N TRP A 16 -11.98 11.99 -2.17
CA TRP A 16 -10.55 11.72 -1.93
C TRP A 16 -9.83 12.81 -1.16
N ASP A 17 -10.30 14.04 -1.28
CA ASP A 17 -9.60 15.22 -0.80
C ASP A 17 -10.31 15.79 0.42
N THR A 18 -9.52 16.21 1.40
CA THR A 18 -10.00 16.84 2.63
C THR A 18 -10.65 18.18 2.32
N LYS A 19 -11.77 18.48 2.97
CA LYS A 19 -12.50 19.75 2.79
C LYS A 19 -12.31 20.67 3.99
N GLU A 20 -12.43 21.97 3.78
CA GLU A 20 -12.47 22.94 4.88
C GLU A 20 -13.65 22.63 5.81
N ASN A 21 -13.41 22.66 7.13
CA ASN A 21 -14.37 22.32 8.18
C ASN A 21 -15.00 20.91 8.05
N GLU A 22 -14.28 19.97 7.43
CA GLU A 22 -14.73 18.58 7.37
C GLU A 22 -14.74 17.93 8.76
N ASN A 23 -15.78 17.14 9.03
CA ASN A 23 -15.87 16.39 10.27
C ASN A 23 -14.63 15.47 10.42
N PRO A 24 -13.88 15.53 11.54
CA PRO A 24 -12.69 14.70 11.74
C PRO A 24 -12.93 13.19 11.56
N LEU A 25 -14.14 12.72 11.89
CA LEU A 25 -14.52 11.31 11.68
C LEU A 25 -14.57 10.94 10.20
N VAL A 26 -14.98 11.87 9.33
CA VAL A 26 -14.99 11.66 7.87
C VAL A 26 -13.56 11.53 7.34
N VAL A 27 -12.62 12.34 7.84
CA VAL A 27 -11.19 12.24 7.51
C VAL A 27 -10.63 10.88 7.90
N MET A 28 -10.93 10.41 9.12
CA MET A 28 -10.45 9.11 9.62
C MET A 28 -11.08 7.91 8.91
N LEU A 29 -12.36 7.99 8.53
CA LEU A 29 -13.07 6.91 7.85
C LEU A 29 -12.71 6.80 6.36
N ARG A 30 -12.29 7.90 5.72
CA ARG A 30 -11.93 7.96 4.30
C ARG A 30 -10.97 6.84 3.87
N PRO A 31 -9.78 6.66 4.48
CA PRO A 31 -8.88 5.58 4.08
C PRO A 31 -9.47 4.18 4.24
N MET A 32 -10.32 3.96 5.25
CA MET A 32 -11.00 2.66 5.44
C MET A 32 -11.97 2.37 4.31
N ILE A 33 -12.78 3.37 3.93
CA ILE A 33 -13.76 3.26 2.85
C ILE A 33 -13.04 3.07 1.51
N LEU A 34 -11.98 3.83 1.23
CA LEU A 34 -11.16 3.68 0.02
C LEU A 34 -10.57 2.26 -0.07
N ASN A 35 -10.01 1.75 1.02
CA ASN A 35 -9.49 0.39 1.07
C ASN A 35 -10.59 -0.67 0.83
N MET A 36 -11.78 -0.49 1.41
CA MET A 36 -12.89 -1.41 1.21
C MET A 36 -13.40 -1.42 -0.23
N MET A 37 -13.54 -0.24 -0.85
CA MET A 37 -13.95 -0.12 -2.24
C MET A 37 -12.88 -0.68 -3.19
N GLY A 38 -11.61 -0.39 -2.91
CA GLY A 38 -10.48 -0.97 -3.64
C GLY A 38 -10.51 -2.50 -3.57
N LYS A 39 -10.71 -3.09 -2.39
CA LYS A 39 -10.85 -4.55 -2.23
C LYS A 39 -12.09 -5.14 -2.91
N SER A 40 -13.11 -4.33 -3.15
CA SER A 40 -14.36 -4.71 -3.84
C SER A 40 -14.27 -4.55 -5.36
N ASP A 41 -13.07 -4.29 -5.89
CA ASP A 41 -12.80 -4.11 -7.32
C ASP A 41 -13.50 -2.90 -7.98
N ASP A 42 -13.75 -1.83 -7.20
CA ASP A 42 -14.28 -0.58 -7.73
C ASP A 42 -13.26 0.08 -8.68
N LYS A 43 -13.54 0.01 -9.99
CA LYS A 43 -12.64 0.51 -11.04
C LYS A 43 -12.38 2.01 -10.95
N ALA A 44 -13.35 2.81 -10.51
CA ALA A 44 -13.15 4.24 -10.38
C ALA A 44 -12.14 4.53 -9.26
N VAL A 45 -12.25 3.81 -8.14
CA VAL A 45 -11.33 3.94 -7.01
C VAL A 45 -9.93 3.44 -7.38
N ILE A 46 -9.82 2.32 -8.09
CA ILE A 46 -8.54 1.75 -8.54
C ILE A 46 -7.83 2.71 -9.50
N ASN A 47 -8.53 3.21 -10.51
CA ASN A 47 -7.93 4.11 -11.50
C ASN A 47 -7.46 5.41 -10.84
N GLU A 48 -8.22 5.92 -9.89
CA GLU A 48 -7.87 7.15 -9.20
C GLU A 48 -6.71 6.97 -8.20
N ALA A 49 -6.63 5.81 -7.53
CA ALA A 49 -5.45 5.44 -6.75
C ALA A 49 -4.20 5.38 -7.63
N LYS A 50 -4.28 4.69 -8.78
CA LYS A 50 -3.16 4.59 -9.74
C LYS A 50 -2.74 5.97 -10.24
N ARG A 51 -3.70 6.84 -10.58
CA ARG A 51 -3.41 8.22 -11.00
C ARG A 51 -2.66 9.00 -9.91
N ARG A 52 -3.16 8.99 -8.67
CA ARG A 52 -2.50 9.66 -7.53
C ARG A 52 -1.11 9.10 -7.26
N PHE A 53 -0.94 7.78 -7.35
CA PHE A 53 0.36 7.14 -7.20
C PHE A 53 1.36 7.59 -8.27
N GLN A 54 0.95 7.64 -9.54
CA GLN A 54 1.81 8.13 -10.62
C GLN A 54 2.17 9.62 -10.44
N CYS A 55 1.22 10.46 -10.03
CA CYS A 55 1.52 11.84 -9.64
C CYS A 55 2.56 11.91 -8.51
N HIS A 56 2.43 11.04 -7.52
CA HIS A 56 3.35 10.99 -6.39
C HIS A 56 4.78 10.62 -6.78
N LEU A 57 4.94 9.65 -7.69
CA LEU A 57 6.24 9.29 -8.25
C LEU A 57 6.89 10.46 -9.02
N ASN A 58 6.08 11.39 -9.54
CA ASN A 58 6.56 12.60 -10.22
C ASN A 58 6.80 13.79 -9.27
N GLY A 59 6.65 13.60 -7.95
CA GLY A 59 6.94 14.61 -6.93
C GLY A 59 5.73 15.28 -6.29
N ASP A 60 4.50 14.94 -6.70
CA ASP A 60 3.30 15.46 -6.02
C ASP A 60 3.12 14.82 -4.64
N LEU A 61 2.50 15.52 -3.70
CA LEU A 61 2.23 14.98 -2.37
C LEU A 61 0.86 14.32 -2.30
N ILE A 62 0.80 13.11 -1.74
CA ILE A 62 -0.46 12.47 -1.34
C ILE A 62 -0.74 12.84 0.12
N ASP A 63 -1.97 13.21 0.43
CA ASP A 63 -2.44 13.41 1.80
C ASP A 63 -2.07 12.19 2.67
N PRO A 64 -1.34 12.37 3.79
CA PRO A 64 -0.91 11.29 4.67
C PRO A 64 -2.03 10.35 5.11
N ASN A 65 -3.27 10.85 5.25
CA ASN A 65 -4.41 10.06 5.70
C ASN A 65 -4.83 8.99 4.69
N ILE A 66 -4.66 9.23 3.38
CA ILE A 66 -5.06 8.29 2.32
C ILE A 66 -3.89 7.56 1.68
N ARG A 67 -2.66 7.96 2.00
CA ARG A 67 -1.45 7.49 1.33
C ARG A 67 -1.28 5.97 1.40
N GLU A 68 -1.48 5.38 2.57
CA GLU A 68 -1.44 3.92 2.74
C GLU A 68 -2.49 3.22 1.87
N ALA A 69 -3.70 3.77 1.78
CA ALA A 69 -4.76 3.21 0.94
C ALA A 69 -4.38 3.27 -0.56
N VAL A 70 -3.78 4.39 -1.01
CA VAL A 70 -3.29 4.51 -2.39
C VAL A 70 -2.24 3.45 -2.69
N TYR A 71 -1.23 3.30 -1.83
CA TYR A 71 -0.18 2.30 -2.01
C TYR A 71 -0.74 0.87 -2.00
N ALA A 72 -1.63 0.56 -1.06
CA ALA A 72 -2.22 -0.77 -0.93
C ALA A 72 -3.05 -1.15 -2.17
N ILE A 73 -3.85 -0.20 -2.69
CA ILE A 73 -4.65 -0.42 -3.91
C ILE A 73 -3.72 -0.59 -5.12
N CYS A 74 -2.67 0.23 -5.25
CA CYS A 74 -1.72 0.10 -6.35
C CYS A 74 -0.96 -1.23 -6.28
N SER A 75 -0.51 -1.64 -5.10
CA SER A 75 0.14 -2.93 -4.86
C SER A 75 -0.76 -4.11 -5.23
N ARG A 76 -2.04 -4.05 -4.84
CA ARG A 76 -3.04 -5.10 -5.12
C ARG A 76 -3.32 -5.28 -6.61
N TYR A 77 -3.38 -4.20 -7.36
CA TYR A 77 -3.77 -4.19 -8.79
C TYR A 77 -2.60 -3.84 -9.72
N GLY A 78 -1.39 -3.88 -9.19
CA GLY A 78 -0.14 -3.58 -9.88
C GLY A 78 0.60 -4.85 -10.24
N ASP A 79 1.71 -4.66 -10.93
CA ASP A 79 2.63 -5.69 -11.36
C ASP A 79 3.98 -5.53 -10.65
N GLU A 80 5.00 -6.27 -11.11
CA GLU A 80 6.35 -6.17 -10.57
C GLU A 80 6.92 -4.74 -10.67
N SER A 81 6.56 -3.96 -11.70
CA SER A 81 7.02 -2.58 -11.82
C SER A 81 6.46 -1.72 -10.69
N THR A 82 5.19 -1.90 -10.35
CA THR A 82 4.54 -1.17 -9.24
C THR A 82 5.19 -1.52 -7.91
N GLN A 83 5.56 -2.79 -7.70
CA GLN A 83 6.26 -3.22 -6.49
C GLN A 83 7.66 -2.66 -6.39
N GLU A 84 8.37 -2.56 -7.50
CA GLU A 84 9.70 -1.97 -7.51
C GLU A 84 9.64 -0.47 -7.19
N GLU A 85 8.64 0.25 -7.69
CA GLU A 85 8.42 1.66 -7.30
C GLU A 85 8.10 1.80 -5.80
N LEU A 86 7.27 0.92 -5.23
CA LEU A 86 7.00 0.92 -3.77
C LEU A 86 8.28 0.62 -2.96
N ARG A 87 9.12 -0.28 -3.45
CA ARG A 87 10.41 -0.62 -2.82
C ARG A 87 11.38 0.56 -2.87
N LYS A 88 11.45 1.28 -4.00
CA LYS A 88 12.26 2.51 -4.12
C LYS A 88 11.79 3.57 -3.12
N LEU A 89 10.48 3.81 -3.03
CA LEU A 89 9.90 4.71 -2.03
C LEU A 89 10.26 4.27 -0.61
N TYR A 90 10.23 2.97 -0.31
CA TYR A 90 10.58 2.44 1.01
C TYR A 90 12.04 2.73 1.38
N LYS A 91 12.96 2.51 0.44
CA LYS A 91 14.39 2.77 0.63
C LYS A 91 14.71 4.26 0.77
N ALA A 92 13.98 5.11 0.05
CA ALA A 92 14.13 6.57 0.10
C ALA A 92 13.44 7.23 1.31
N ALA A 93 12.53 6.54 2.00
CA ALA A 93 11.81 7.11 3.13
C ALA A 93 12.70 7.25 4.37
N ASP A 94 12.80 8.46 4.93
CA ASP A 94 13.52 8.71 6.18
C ASP A 94 12.69 8.35 7.42
N MET A 95 11.38 8.58 7.35
CA MET A 95 10.47 8.37 8.47
C MET A 95 10.06 6.91 8.62
N THR A 96 10.24 6.35 9.83
CA THR A 96 9.82 4.98 10.17
C THR A 96 8.34 4.73 9.88
N GLU A 97 7.47 5.72 10.12
CA GLU A 97 6.04 5.57 9.87
C GLU A 97 5.73 5.37 8.37
N GLU A 98 6.43 6.08 7.48
CA GLU A 98 6.28 5.92 6.04
C GLU A 98 6.83 4.57 5.57
N LYS A 99 7.96 4.13 6.11
CA LYS A 99 8.51 2.79 5.87
C LYS A 99 7.51 1.69 6.24
N VAL A 100 6.89 1.80 7.40
CA VAL A 100 5.86 0.84 7.87
C VAL A 100 4.64 0.83 6.94
N ARG A 101 4.16 2.01 6.49
CA ARG A 101 3.06 2.10 5.50
C ARG A 101 3.41 1.37 4.21
N LEU A 102 4.60 1.61 3.68
CA LEU A 102 5.07 1.00 2.43
C LEU A 102 5.23 -0.52 2.56
N LEU A 103 5.80 -1.02 3.68
CA LEU A 103 5.90 -2.45 3.96
C LEU A 103 4.54 -3.13 3.97
N ARG A 104 3.58 -2.58 4.72
CA ARG A 104 2.21 -3.10 4.77
C ARG A 104 1.55 -3.09 3.39
N ALA A 105 1.73 -2.02 2.63
CA ALA A 105 1.16 -1.87 1.30
C ALA A 105 1.74 -2.86 0.30
N MET A 106 3.07 -3.06 0.26
CA MET A 106 3.71 -4.04 -0.64
C MET A 106 3.15 -5.45 -0.45
N GLY A 107 2.83 -5.84 0.78
CA GLY A 107 2.18 -7.13 1.07
C GLY A 107 0.75 -7.28 0.55
N GLN A 108 0.07 -6.21 0.13
CA GLN A 108 -1.34 -6.27 -0.32
C GLN A 108 -1.54 -6.83 -1.74
N SER A 109 -0.45 -7.19 -2.42
CA SER A 109 -0.51 -7.87 -3.71
C SER A 109 -1.35 -9.16 -3.63
N VAL A 110 -1.95 -9.52 -4.76
CA VAL A 110 -2.65 -10.81 -4.93
C VAL A 110 -1.90 -11.77 -5.86
N ASP A 111 -0.82 -11.30 -6.48
CA ASP A 111 0.04 -12.13 -7.31
C ASP A 111 0.96 -12.99 -6.41
N PRO A 112 0.91 -14.34 -6.51
CA PRO A 112 1.71 -15.25 -5.70
C PRO A 112 3.22 -14.96 -5.73
N ASN A 113 3.77 -14.69 -6.91
CA ASN A 113 5.20 -14.48 -7.12
C ASN A 113 5.65 -13.16 -6.50
N ILE A 114 4.81 -12.12 -6.63
CA ILE A 114 5.06 -10.85 -5.94
C ILE A 114 5.03 -11.04 -4.42
N ILE A 115 4.06 -11.78 -3.88
CA ILE A 115 3.94 -12.01 -2.43
C ILE A 115 5.20 -12.74 -1.91
N GLU A 116 5.67 -13.76 -2.61
CA GLU A 116 6.88 -14.49 -2.24
C GLU A 116 8.13 -13.58 -2.24
N LYS A 117 8.34 -12.79 -3.30
CA LYS A 117 9.42 -11.80 -3.37
C LYS A 117 9.31 -10.72 -2.27
N THR A 118 8.10 -10.33 -1.91
CA THR A 118 7.85 -9.38 -0.82
C THR A 118 8.20 -9.99 0.54
N LEU A 119 7.86 -11.26 0.78
CA LEU A 119 8.25 -11.97 2.00
C LEU A 119 9.77 -12.13 2.11
N GLN A 120 10.44 -12.53 1.03
CA GLN A 120 11.91 -12.58 0.97
C GLN A 120 12.51 -11.22 1.31
N PHE A 121 11.99 -10.13 0.74
CA PHE A 121 12.47 -8.80 1.10
C PHE A 121 12.27 -8.46 2.58
N ILE A 122 11.11 -8.78 3.15
CA ILE A 122 10.78 -8.46 4.54
C ILE A 122 11.70 -9.15 5.54
N PHE A 123 12.16 -10.36 5.22
CA PHE A 123 12.88 -11.22 6.16
C PHE A 123 14.36 -11.41 5.83
N GLU A 124 14.77 -11.29 4.57
CA GLU A 124 16.15 -11.55 4.12
C GLU A 124 16.91 -10.27 3.78
N SER A 125 16.24 -9.12 3.64
CA SER A 125 16.91 -7.86 3.31
C SER A 125 17.41 -7.12 4.54
N ASP A 126 18.66 -6.64 4.49
CA ASP A 126 19.23 -5.73 5.49
C ASP A 126 18.50 -4.36 5.54
N ASP A 127 17.68 -4.05 4.55
CA ASP A 127 16.90 -2.80 4.49
C ASP A 127 15.70 -2.81 5.47
N VAL A 128 15.23 -3.99 5.88
CA VAL A 128 14.05 -4.16 6.74
C VAL A 128 14.49 -4.50 8.15
N ARG A 129 14.09 -3.66 9.10
CA ARG A 129 14.37 -3.93 10.51
C ARG A 129 13.51 -5.10 10.97
N MET A 130 14.12 -6.03 11.69
CA MET A 130 13.43 -7.23 12.22
C MET A 130 12.15 -6.90 13.02
N GLN A 131 12.13 -5.77 13.74
CA GLN A 131 10.95 -5.30 14.49
C GLN A 131 9.77 -4.88 13.59
N ASP A 132 10.03 -4.47 12.34
CA ASP A 132 9.02 -4.02 11.38
C ASP A 132 8.54 -5.19 10.49
N SER A 133 9.28 -6.30 10.45
CA SER A 133 8.95 -7.48 9.64
C SER A 133 7.55 -8.07 9.92
N PRO A 134 7.06 -8.16 11.18
CA PRO A 134 5.69 -8.58 11.45
C PRO A 134 4.64 -7.69 10.76
N LEU A 135 4.91 -6.39 10.60
CA LEU A 135 3.97 -5.47 9.95
C LEU A 135 3.90 -5.70 8.44
N GLY A 136 5.04 -5.98 7.80
CA GLY A 136 5.07 -6.39 6.39
C GLY A 136 4.34 -7.72 6.17
N LEU A 137 4.59 -8.71 7.04
CA LEU A 137 3.95 -10.02 7.02
C LEU A 137 2.42 -9.90 7.09
N VAL A 138 1.88 -9.05 7.97
CA VAL A 138 0.44 -8.81 8.08
C VAL A 138 -0.14 -8.34 6.73
N GLY A 139 0.58 -7.51 5.99
CA GLY A 139 0.21 -7.11 4.63
C GLY A 139 0.00 -8.32 3.70
N CYS A 140 0.96 -9.24 3.67
CA CYS A 140 0.93 -10.47 2.86
C CYS A 140 -0.27 -11.38 3.17
N THR A 141 -0.79 -11.33 4.39
CA THR A 141 -1.96 -12.14 4.82
C THR A 141 -3.33 -11.57 4.39
N SER A 142 -3.33 -10.47 3.65
CA SER A 142 -4.55 -9.76 3.23
C SER A 142 -5.42 -10.49 2.20
N SER A 143 -4.89 -11.52 1.54
CA SER A 143 -5.60 -12.37 0.58
C SER A 143 -5.57 -13.84 1.02
N ARG A 144 -6.50 -14.66 0.52
CA ARG A 144 -6.50 -16.11 0.83
C ARG A 144 -5.19 -16.76 0.39
N ILE A 145 -4.77 -16.47 -0.83
CA ILE A 145 -3.54 -17.02 -1.41
C ILE A 145 -2.32 -16.52 -0.63
N GLY A 146 -2.29 -15.23 -0.28
CA GLY A 146 -1.20 -14.65 0.49
C GLY A 146 -1.07 -15.24 1.88
N ARG A 147 -2.18 -15.59 2.56
CA ARG A 147 -2.14 -16.36 3.81
C ARG A 147 -1.46 -17.72 3.66
N ASP A 148 -1.84 -18.46 2.62
CA ASP A 148 -1.28 -19.80 2.37
C ASP A 148 0.23 -19.71 2.07
N ILE A 149 0.65 -18.71 1.30
CA ILE A 149 2.08 -18.47 0.97
C ILE A 149 2.85 -18.03 2.21
N ALA A 150 2.36 -17.02 2.94
CA ALA A 150 3.00 -16.51 4.14
C ALA A 150 3.15 -17.60 5.21
N TRP A 151 2.13 -18.45 5.39
CA TRP A 151 2.20 -19.56 6.31
C TRP A 151 3.28 -20.58 5.90
N LYS A 152 3.32 -20.98 4.62
CA LYS A 152 4.36 -21.90 4.12
C LYS A 152 5.77 -21.31 4.25
N PHE A 153 5.92 -20.03 3.95
CA PHE A 153 7.19 -19.31 4.10
C PHE A 153 7.68 -19.38 5.55
N LEU A 154 6.82 -19.04 6.52
CA LEU A 154 7.15 -19.12 7.94
C LEU A 154 7.50 -20.53 8.40
N GLN A 155 6.80 -21.56 7.90
CA GLN A 155 7.11 -22.95 8.24
C GLN A 155 8.48 -23.38 7.73
N ASN A 156 8.85 -22.98 6.52
CA ASN A 156 10.12 -23.35 5.90
C ASN A 156 11.32 -22.67 6.56
N ASP A 157 11.17 -21.42 6.98
CA ASP A 157 12.25 -20.61 7.54
C ASP A 157 12.13 -20.36 9.05
N TRP A 158 11.26 -21.09 9.75
CA TRP A 158 10.97 -20.91 11.18
C TRP A 158 12.24 -20.86 12.04
N LEU A 159 13.22 -21.74 11.77
CA LEU A 159 14.48 -21.81 12.53
C LEU A 159 15.44 -20.64 12.27
N LYS A 160 15.28 -19.91 11.16
CA LYS A 160 16.07 -18.70 10.86
C LYS A 160 15.43 -17.44 11.42
N LEU A 161 14.13 -17.49 11.72
CA LEU A 161 13.32 -16.36 12.15
C LEU A 161 13.07 -16.35 13.67
N ALA A 162 13.41 -17.43 14.38
CA ALA A 162 13.30 -17.59 15.84
C ALA A 162 14.63 -17.27 16.54
#